data_AF-A0A497KKL4-F1
#
_entry.id   AF-A0A497KKL4-F1
#
_cell.length_a   1.000
_cell.length_b   1.000
_cell.length_c   1.000
_cell.angle_alpha   90.00
_cell.angle_beta   90.00
_cell.angle_gamma   90.00
#
_symmetry.space_group_name_H-M   'P 1'
#
loop_
_entity.id
_entity.type
_entity.pdbx_description
1 polymer ?
#
loop_
_entity_poly.entity_id
_entity_poly.type
_entity_poly.pdbx_seq_one_letter_code
_entity_poly.pdbx_strand_id
1 'polypeptide(L)' 'VLNSYWVGEDGKRKWYEVILVDPAHPAIRSDPHFKWLQNPSNRGRVFRGKTSSGRKGRGLRKRGIGSEKATKR' A
#
# COMPACT_ATOMS: atom_id res chain seq x y z
N VAL A 1 -1.18 1.98 7.46
CA VAL A 1 -0.71 0.80 6.69
C VAL A 1 0.17 1.24 5.54
N LEU A 2 1.47 0.95 5.63
CA LEU A 2 2.45 1.24 4.60
C LEU A 2 2.38 0.19 3.49
N ASN A 3 2.64 -1.08 3.84
CA ASN A 3 2.53 -2.23 2.94
C ASN A 3 2.49 -3.55 3.74
N SER A 4 2.51 -4.69 3.05
CA SER A 4 2.67 -6.01 3.66
C SER A 4 3.51 -6.93 2.76
N TYR A 5 4.05 -8.00 3.34
CA TYR A 5 4.76 -9.06 2.61
C TYR A 5 4.39 -10.46 3.13
N TRP A 6 4.60 -11.45 2.28
CA TRP A 6 4.33 -12.85 2.57
C TRP A 6 5.45 -13.44 3.42
N VAL A 7 5.08 -14.22 4.42
CA VAL A 7 6.03 -14.86 5.36
C VAL A 7 6.05 -16.37 5.16
N GLY A 8 4.88 -16.97 4.98
CA GLY A 8 4.73 -18.41 4.89
C GLY A 8 3.28 -18.81 4.64
N GLU A 9 3.07 -20.08 4.35
CA GLU A 9 1.74 -20.69 4.32
C GLU A 9 1.79 -22.12 4.84
N ASP A 10 0.76 -22.51 5.59
CA ASP A 10 0.39 -23.91 5.80
C ASP A 10 -0.81 -24.15 4.89
N GLY A 11 -1.09 -25.36 4.43
CA GLY A 11 -2.13 -25.61 3.42
C GLY A 11 -3.54 -25.08 3.75
N LYS A 12 -3.77 -24.53 4.95
CA LYS A 12 -5.03 -23.89 5.38
C LYS A 12 -4.93 -22.36 5.49
N ARG A 13 -3.75 -21.79 5.76
CA ARG A 13 -3.57 -20.37 6.12
C ARG A 13 -2.36 -19.77 5.43
N LYS A 14 -2.47 -18.50 5.09
CA LYS A 14 -1.36 -17.69 4.58
C LYS A 14 -1.04 -16.59 5.58
N TRP A 15 0.22 -16.46 5.93
CA TRP A 15 0.68 -15.43 6.86
C TRP A 15 1.38 -14.31 6.12
N TYR A 16 1.08 -13.10 6.59
CA TYR A 16 1.65 -11.88 6.08
C TYR A 16 2.05 -10.99 7.26
N GLU A 17 3.19 -10.34 7.13
CA GLU A 17 3.59 -9.26 8.02
C GLU A 17 3.13 -7.93 7.43
N VAL A 18 2.44 -7.15 8.27
CA VAL A 18 1.88 -5.85 7.89
C VAL A 18 2.70 -4.75 8.51
N ILE A 19 3.25 -3.88 7.66
CA ILE A 19 4.06 -2.75 8.09
C ILE A 19 3.14 -1.57 8.39
N LEU A 20 3.07 -1.20 9.67
CA LEU A 20 2.36 -0.04 10.19
C LEU A 20 3.36 1.04 10.58
N VAL A 21 2.97 2.29 10.35
CA VAL A 21 3.75 3.47 10.73
C VAL A 21 2.78 4.43 11.38
N ASP A 22 3.18 5.00 12.52
CA ASP A 22 2.46 6.07 13.20
C ASP A 22 2.89 7.44 12.64
N PRO A 23 2.00 8.18 11.95
CA PRO A 23 2.33 9.51 11.43
C PRO A 23 2.42 10.61 12.50
N ALA A 24 1.90 10.38 13.72
CA ALA A 24 1.96 11.35 14.80
C ALA A 24 3.32 11.34 15.52
N HIS A 25 4.10 10.28 15.35
CA HIS A 25 5.39 10.12 16.00
C HIS A 25 6.43 11.16 15.49
N PRO A 26 7.16 11.86 16.39
CA PRO A 26 8.08 12.94 16.00
C PRO A 26 9.13 12.53 14.96
N ALA A 27 9.70 11.32 15.08
CA ALA A 27 10.72 10.85 14.13
C ALA A 27 10.18 10.71 12.70
N ILE A 28 8.90 10.32 12.56
CA ILE A 28 8.24 10.23 11.24
C ILE A 28 7.87 11.62 10.72
N ARG A 29 7.50 12.54 11.61
CA ARG A 29 7.13 13.91 11.27
C ARG A 29 8.33 14.74 10.79
N SER A 30 9.50 14.50 11.37
CA SER A 30 10.75 15.18 10.98
C SER A 30 11.38 14.59 9.72
N ASP A 31 11.16 13.30 9.42
CA ASP A 31 11.78 12.63 8.29
C ASP A 31 11.14 13.06 6.94
N PRO A 32 11.91 13.67 6.01
CA PRO A 32 11.40 14.09 4.70
C PRO A 32 10.90 12.92 3.83
N HIS A 33 11.41 11.70 4.01
CA HIS A 33 11.00 10.53 3.24
C HIS A 33 9.63 9.99 3.63
N PHE A 34 9.24 10.13 4.90
CA PHE A 34 7.98 9.62 5.42
C PHE A 34 6.92 10.71 5.64
N LYS A 35 7.28 12.00 5.55
CA LYS A 35 6.39 13.15 5.72
C LYS A 35 5.08 13.06 4.91
N TRP A 36 5.10 12.45 3.73
CA TRP A 36 3.89 12.27 2.90
C TRP A 36 2.80 11.43 3.59
N LEU A 37 3.15 10.54 4.53
CA LEU A 37 2.19 9.73 5.29
C LEU A 37 1.26 10.59 6.17
N GLN A 38 1.72 11.76 6.59
CA GLN A 38 0.94 12.68 7.42
C GLN A 38 -0.19 13.37 6.64
N ASN A 39 -0.10 13.43 5.31
CA ASN A 39 -1.13 14.09 4.49
C ASN A 39 -2.50 13.38 4.68
N PRO A 40 -3.59 14.11 5.00
CA PRO A 40 -4.92 13.53 5.18
C PRO A 40 -5.39 12.68 3.99
N SER A 41 -4.94 12.98 2.78
CA SER A 41 -5.23 12.21 1.57
C SER A 41 -4.72 10.77 1.60
N ASN A 42 -3.80 10.43 2.50
CA ASN A 42 -3.25 9.08 2.73
C ASN A 42 -3.96 8.31 3.85
N ARG A 43 -4.88 8.93 4.59
CA ARG A 43 -5.73 8.24 5.58
C ARG A 43 -6.59 7.17 4.90
N GLY A 44 -6.72 5.99 5.50
CA GLY A 44 -7.54 4.90 4.93
C GLY A 44 -7.08 4.41 3.55
N ARG A 45 -5.80 4.60 3.18
CA ARG A 45 -5.26 4.17 1.88
C ARG A 45 -5.37 2.66 1.61
N VAL A 46 -5.42 1.85 2.67
CA VAL A 46 -5.58 0.39 2.60
C VAL A 46 -6.93 0.01 2.01
N PHE A 47 -8.02 0.60 2.49
CA PHE A 47 -9.38 0.35 2.02
C PHE A 47 -9.62 0.84 0.59
N ARG A 48 -8.84 1.84 0.14
CA ARG A 48 -8.88 2.37 -1.23
C ARG A 48 -7.95 1.63 -2.20
N GLY A 49 -7.31 0.55 -1.77
CA GLY A 49 -6.43 -0.26 -2.62
C GLY A 49 -5.19 0.49 -3.12
N LYS A 50 -4.66 1.44 -2.35
CA LYS A 50 -3.44 2.20 -2.70
C LYS A 50 -2.14 1.51 -2.24
N THR A 51 -2.21 0.40 -1.50
CA THR A 51 -1.06 -0.45 -1.14
C THR A 51 -0.52 -1.20 -2.37
N SER A 52 0.66 -1.82 -2.29
CA SER A 52 1.22 -2.60 -3.41
C SER A 52 0.29 -3.76 -3.80
N SER A 53 -0.24 -4.48 -2.80
CA SER A 53 -1.22 -5.55 -3.00
C SER A 53 -2.54 -5.03 -3.56
N GLY A 54 -3.03 -3.88 -3.08
CA GLY A 54 -4.24 -3.23 -3.62
C GLY A 54 -4.09 -2.80 -5.09
N ARG A 55 -2.93 -2.22 -5.44
CA ARG A 55 -2.61 -1.87 -6.84
C ARG A 55 -2.53 -3.11 -7.74
N LYS A 56 -2.00 -4.23 -7.23
CA LYS A 56 -2.00 -5.52 -7.94
C LYS A 56 -3.43 -6.00 -8.23
N GLY A 57 -4.29 -6.02 -7.22
CA GLY A 57 -5.69 -6.44 -7.37
C GLY A 57 -6.49 -5.56 -8.34
N ARG A 58 -6.14 -4.27 -8.44
CA ARG A 58 -6.75 -3.33 -9.39
C ARG A 58 -6.17 -3.39 -10.80
N GLY A 59 -5.20 -4.25 -11.08
CA GLY A 59 -4.55 -4.34 -12.40
C GLY A 59 -3.61 -3.17 -12.74
N LEU A 60 -3.23 -2.33 -11.77
CA LEU A 60 -2.47 -1.09 -11.99
C LEU A 60 -0.94 -1.25 -11.89
N ARG A 61 -0.43 -2.47 -12.11
CA ARG A 61 1.01 -2.77 -12.10
C ARG A 61 1.65 -2.61 -13.48
N LYS A 62 0.88 -2.83 -14.54
CA LYS A 62 1.33 -2.66 -15.93
C LYS A 62 0.59 -1.46 -16.53
N ARG A 63 1.25 -0.80 -17.49
CA ARG A 63 0.67 0.23 -18.35
C ARG A 63 0.80 -0.25 -19.79
N GLY A 64 -0.13 0.11 -20.66
CA GLY A 64 -0.17 -0.33 -22.07
C GLY A 64 -1.19 -1.43 -22.31
N ILE A 65 -0.89 -2.33 -23.26
CA ILE A 65 -1.84 -3.31 -23.79
C ILE A 65 -2.44 -4.19 -22.67
N GLY A 66 -3.76 -4.24 -22.58
CA GLY A 66 -4.52 -4.97 -21.56
C GLY A 66 -4.78 -4.20 -20.25
N SER A 67 -4.32 -2.95 -20.14
CA SER A 67 -4.53 -2.08 -18.96
C SER A 67 -5.18 -0.74 -19.29
N GLU A 68 -5.62 -0.55 -20.54
CA GLU A 68 -6.16 0.69 -21.09
C GLU A 68 -7.47 1.09 -20.43
N LYS A 69 -8.29 0.11 -20.05
CA LYS A 69 -9.57 0.34 -19.36
C LYS A 69 -9.40 0.53 -17.84
N ALA A 70 -8.30 0.03 -17.28
CA ALA A 70 -8.03 0.10 -15.85
C ALA A 70 -7.30 1.39 -15.44
N THR A 71 -6.42 1.90 -16.32
CA THR A 71 -5.71 3.16 -16.11
C THR A 71 -6.56 4.31 -16.63
N LYS A 72 -7.06 5.17 -15.73
CA LYS A 72 -7.66 6.44 -16.17
C LYS A 72 -6.57 7.26 -16.89
N ARG A 73 -6.86 7.70 -18.12
CA ARG A 73 -6.11 8.76 -18.79
C ARG A 73 -6.20 10.05 -17.97
#